data_AF-A0A8X6PAW4-F1
#
_entry.id   AF-A0A8X6PAW4-F1
#
_cell.length_a   1.000
_cell.length_b   1.000
_cell.length_c   1.000
_cell.angle_alpha   90.00
_cell.angle_beta   90.00
_cell.angle_gamma   90.00
#
_symmetry.space_group_name_H-M   'P 1'
#
loop_
_entity.id
_entity.type
_entity.pdbx_description
1 polymer ?
#
loop_
_entity_poly.entity_id
_entity_poly.type
_entity_poly.pdbx_seq_one_letter_code
_entity_poly.pdbx_strand_id
1 'polypeptide(L)'
;MINNSKEHIKGPNAWRDALKPTEILKKLCQESRLDGPHIEKQRIRIGNIMYEFQDGFGYGRTGRENMALTLLHRWKEISPGRYSLVPEHIETRTLYHPRKPAEPQGQLMMWLDMFEEDTVPPRVPREISMRKSESYELRVIIWNTDEVILDDDAFFTGEKMSDIYVKGWLTNKGDAQTTDVHYRSLTGEGNFNWRFVFPFDYLSIERKLVVIKKVSIFSWDETEFKMPPILELQVWDADHFSSDDNLGSLSLDLNCFPRGAHSADLCNLNMLKKDG
;
A
#
# COMPACT_ATOMS: atom_id res chain seq x y z
N MET A 1 -20.82 8.23 -13.23
CA MET A 1 -20.04 8.09 -11.98
C MET A 1 -19.73 6.63 -11.68
N ILE A 2 -18.74 6.01 -12.34
CA ILE A 2 -18.37 4.63 -12.01
C ILE A 2 -16.89 4.45 -12.35
N ASN A 3 -16.03 4.53 -11.34
CA ASN A 3 -14.58 4.52 -11.53
C ASN A 3 -13.84 3.50 -10.65
N ASN A 4 -14.50 2.91 -9.66
CA ASN A 4 -13.83 1.90 -8.86
C ASN A 4 -14.03 0.51 -9.49
N SER A 5 -12.97 -0.28 -9.62
CA SER A 5 -13.07 -1.70 -10.00
C SER A 5 -13.80 -2.53 -8.94
N LYS A 6 -13.87 -2.05 -7.69
CA LYS A 6 -14.64 -2.59 -6.57
C LYS A 6 -15.19 -1.47 -5.69
N GLU A 7 -16.39 -1.64 -5.15
CA GLU A 7 -16.89 -0.84 -4.05
C GLU A 7 -16.03 -1.05 -2.80
N HIS A 8 -15.49 0.05 -2.27
CA HIS A 8 -14.89 0.08 -0.96
C HIS A 8 -15.81 0.85 0.00
N ILE A 9 -16.04 0.29 1.18
CA ILE A 9 -16.90 0.92 2.20
C ILE A 9 -16.16 2.06 2.90
N LYS A 10 -14.83 1.96 3.03
CA LYS A 10 -13.97 2.93 3.71
C LYS A 10 -12.67 3.14 2.95
N GLY A 11 -11.96 4.19 3.32
CA GLY A 11 -10.63 4.49 2.81
C GLY A 11 -10.64 5.34 1.54
N PRO A 12 -9.47 5.49 0.90
CA PRO A 12 -9.24 6.44 -0.20
C PRO A 12 -10.05 6.16 -1.46
N ASN A 13 -10.46 4.90 -1.64
CA ASN A 13 -11.23 4.43 -2.79
C ASN A 13 -12.68 4.17 -2.41
N ALA A 14 -13.16 4.72 -1.29
CA ALA A 14 -14.54 4.57 -0.86
C ALA A 14 -15.52 4.98 -1.96
N TRP A 15 -16.65 4.28 -2.03
CA TRP A 15 -17.73 4.60 -2.95
C TRP A 15 -18.19 6.05 -2.82
N ARG A 16 -18.33 6.73 -3.96
CA ARG A 16 -18.51 8.19 -4.02
C ARG A 16 -19.95 8.61 -4.25
N ASP A 17 -20.76 7.77 -4.90
CA ASP A 17 -22.12 8.10 -5.27
C ASP A 17 -23.05 8.10 -4.04
N ALA A 18 -24.10 8.92 -4.09
CA ALA A 18 -25.13 8.96 -3.06
C ALA A 18 -25.87 7.63 -3.00
N LEU A 19 -26.17 7.05 -4.17
CA LEU A 19 -26.80 5.75 -4.33
C LEU A 19 -25.76 4.64 -4.41
N LYS A 20 -26.09 3.46 -3.91
CA LYS A 20 -25.24 2.28 -4.07
C LYS A 20 -25.24 1.76 -5.51
N PRO A 21 -24.21 1.03 -5.95
CA PRO A 21 -24.19 0.40 -7.27
C PRO A 21 -25.46 -0.40 -7.59
N THR A 22 -25.98 -1.17 -6.63
CA THR A 22 -27.24 -1.92 -6.82
C THR A 22 -28.46 -1.03 -7.02
N GLU A 23 -28.54 0.11 -6.34
CA GLU A 23 -29.63 1.08 -6.44
C GLU A 23 -29.59 1.81 -7.79
N ILE A 24 -28.40 2.22 -8.23
CA ILE A 24 -28.18 2.83 -9.55
C ILE A 24 -28.56 1.85 -10.66
N LEU A 25 -28.09 0.60 -10.58
CA LEU A 25 -28.40 -0.42 -11.57
C LEU A 25 -29.92 -0.68 -11.65
N LYS A 26 -30.61 -0.68 -10.50
CA LYS A 26 -32.07 -0.80 -10.44
C LYS A 26 -32.78 0.37 -11.11
N LYS A 27 -32.37 1.61 -10.81
CA LYS A 27 -32.92 2.82 -11.43
C LYS A 27 -32.76 2.77 -12.95
N LEU A 28 -31.56 2.45 -13.44
CA LEU A 28 -31.27 2.35 -14.87
C LEU A 28 -32.07 1.24 -15.58
N CYS A 29 -32.28 0.08 -14.93
CA CYS A 29 -33.15 -0.96 -15.49
C CYS A 29 -34.59 -0.47 -15.64
N GLN A 30 -35.12 0.24 -14.62
CA GLN A 30 -36.47 0.81 -14.66
C GLN A 30 -36.63 1.85 -15.76
N GLU A 31 -35.68 2.79 -15.88
CA GLU A 31 -35.69 3.82 -16.94
C GLU A 31 -35.58 3.23 -18.35
N SER A 32 -34.80 2.16 -18.49
CA SER A 32 -34.67 1.42 -19.75
C SER A 32 -35.79 0.41 -20.00
N ARG A 33 -36.77 0.29 -19.09
CA ARG A 33 -37.88 -0.68 -19.15
C ARG A 33 -37.41 -2.13 -19.25
N LEU A 34 -36.31 -2.46 -18.59
CA LEU A 34 -35.77 -3.80 -18.46
C LEU A 34 -36.26 -4.45 -17.16
N ASP A 35 -36.66 -5.72 -17.20
CA ASP A 35 -36.98 -6.48 -15.98
C ASP A 35 -35.71 -6.72 -15.14
N GLY A 36 -35.80 -6.55 -13.82
CA GLY A 36 -34.67 -6.69 -12.89
C GLY A 36 -34.09 -5.34 -12.41
N PRO A 37 -32.87 -5.34 -11.83
CA PRO A 37 -31.95 -6.46 -11.66
C PRO A 37 -32.43 -7.43 -10.57
N HIS A 38 -32.46 -8.73 -10.88
CA HIS A 38 -32.73 -9.78 -9.89
C HIS A 38 -31.39 -10.37 -9.43
N ILE A 39 -31.02 -10.07 -8.18
CA ILE A 39 -29.70 -10.40 -7.63
C ILE A 39 -29.79 -11.70 -6.84
N GLU A 40 -29.06 -12.71 -7.29
CA GLU A 40 -28.80 -13.96 -6.58
C GLU A 40 -27.38 -13.96 -6.00
N LYS A 41 -26.92 -15.10 -5.46
CA LYS A 41 -25.62 -15.17 -4.77
C LYS A 41 -24.44 -14.64 -5.60
N GLN A 42 -24.25 -15.19 -6.80
CA GLN A 42 -23.12 -14.88 -7.69
C GLN A 42 -23.60 -14.55 -9.11
N ARG A 43 -24.89 -14.18 -9.23
CA ARG A 43 -25.56 -14.00 -10.51
C ARG A 43 -26.52 -12.83 -10.45
N ILE A 44 -26.62 -12.08 -11.54
CA ILE A 44 -27.60 -11.01 -11.70
C ILE A 44 -28.36 -11.25 -12.99
N ARG A 45 -29.70 -11.27 -12.93
CA ARG A 45 -30.57 -11.32 -14.10
C ARG A 45 -31.06 -9.93 -14.47
N ILE A 46 -30.92 -9.55 -15.74
CA ILE A 46 -31.52 -8.34 -16.31
C ILE A 46 -32.20 -8.75 -17.62
N GLY A 47 -33.52 -8.51 -17.71
CA GLY A 47 -34.36 -9.06 -18.77
C GLY A 47 -34.23 -10.59 -18.83
N ASN A 48 -33.84 -11.07 -20.01
CA ASN A 48 -33.64 -12.49 -20.29
C ASN A 48 -32.18 -12.93 -20.20
N ILE A 49 -31.26 -12.04 -19.80
CA ILE A 49 -29.82 -12.32 -19.73
C ILE A 49 -29.40 -12.55 -18.28
N MET A 50 -28.65 -13.63 -18.07
CA MET A 50 -28.00 -13.97 -16.81
C MET A 50 -26.52 -13.61 -16.87
N TYR A 51 -26.06 -12.82 -15.90
CA TYR A 51 -24.64 -12.49 -15.73
C TYR A 51 -24.09 -13.25 -14.54
N GLU A 52 -23.07 -14.09 -14.78
CA GLU A 52 -22.39 -14.88 -13.74
C GLU A 52 -21.04 -14.26 -13.39
N PHE A 53 -20.66 -14.30 -12.11
CA PHE A 53 -19.45 -13.69 -11.59
C PHE A 53 -18.57 -14.72 -10.88
N GLN A 54 -17.24 -14.56 -10.99
CA GLN A 54 -16.27 -15.43 -10.33
C GLN A 54 -16.23 -15.20 -8.81
N ASP A 55 -15.73 -16.18 -8.04
CA ASP A 55 -15.66 -16.17 -6.57
C ASP A 55 -14.72 -15.10 -5.94
N GLY A 56 -14.20 -14.15 -6.72
CA GLY A 56 -13.32 -13.07 -6.29
C GLY A 56 -14.01 -11.80 -5.74
N PHE A 57 -15.36 -11.76 -5.69
CA PHE A 57 -16.12 -10.60 -5.22
C PHE A 57 -16.44 -10.61 -3.71
N GLY A 58 -16.17 -11.73 -3.03
CA GLY A 58 -16.48 -11.93 -1.61
C GLY A 58 -17.96 -12.20 -1.35
N TYR A 59 -18.28 -12.88 -0.25
CA TYR A 59 -19.66 -13.19 0.13
C TYR A 59 -20.31 -12.01 0.89
N GLY A 60 -21.62 -11.81 0.70
CA GLY A 60 -22.41 -10.85 1.46
C GLY A 60 -22.62 -9.50 0.77
N ARG A 61 -22.78 -8.43 1.57
CA ARG A 61 -23.19 -7.09 1.08
C ARG A 61 -22.21 -6.50 0.05
N THR A 62 -20.91 -6.54 0.32
CA THR A 62 -19.87 -5.99 -0.56
C THR A 62 -19.82 -6.69 -1.93
N GLY A 63 -20.05 -8.01 -1.96
CA GLY A 63 -20.06 -8.78 -3.20
C GLY A 63 -21.18 -8.36 -4.15
N ARG A 64 -22.38 -8.14 -3.62
CA ARG A 64 -23.54 -7.69 -4.42
C ARG A 64 -23.30 -6.35 -5.09
N GLU A 65 -22.72 -5.41 -4.36
CA GLU A 65 -22.44 -4.10 -4.90
C GLU A 65 -21.34 -4.14 -5.96
N ASN A 66 -20.29 -4.95 -5.76
CA ASN A 66 -19.24 -5.12 -6.75
C ASN A 66 -19.74 -5.77 -8.06
N MET A 67 -20.67 -6.73 -7.95
CA MET A 67 -21.30 -7.34 -9.13
C MET A 67 -22.14 -6.30 -9.89
N ALA A 68 -22.97 -5.54 -9.18
CA ALA A 68 -23.76 -4.47 -9.78
C ALA A 68 -22.86 -3.41 -10.43
N LEU A 69 -21.77 -3.03 -9.77
CA LEU A 69 -20.76 -2.09 -10.26
C LEU A 69 -20.12 -2.55 -11.57
N THR A 70 -19.82 -3.85 -11.66
CA THR A 70 -19.27 -4.47 -12.88
C THR A 70 -20.26 -4.36 -14.05
N LEU A 71 -21.56 -4.57 -13.80
CA LEU A 71 -22.59 -4.41 -14.83
C LEU A 71 -22.80 -2.95 -15.23
N LEU A 72 -22.71 -2.03 -14.27
CA LEU A 72 -22.78 -0.61 -14.53
C LEU A 72 -21.64 -0.15 -15.47
N HIS A 73 -20.40 -0.64 -15.29
CA HIS A 73 -19.31 -0.39 -16.24
C HIS A 73 -19.59 -0.94 -17.66
N ARG A 74 -20.39 -2.01 -17.76
CA ARG A 74 -20.78 -2.66 -19.01
C ARG A 74 -22.17 -2.25 -19.49
N TRP A 75 -22.72 -1.14 -18.98
CA TRP A 75 -24.11 -0.76 -19.22
C TRP A 75 -24.48 -0.67 -20.71
N LYS A 76 -23.52 -0.23 -21.55
CA LYS A 76 -23.69 -0.14 -23.01
C LYS A 76 -24.04 -1.49 -23.66
N GLU A 77 -23.52 -2.59 -23.10
CA GLU A 77 -23.81 -3.95 -23.58
C GLU A 77 -25.19 -4.43 -23.13
N ILE A 78 -25.65 -3.96 -21.96
CA ILE A 78 -26.94 -4.32 -21.36
C ILE A 78 -28.09 -3.58 -22.04
N SER A 79 -27.87 -2.34 -22.45
CA SER A 79 -28.86 -1.51 -23.15
C SER A 79 -28.28 -0.91 -24.45
N PRO A 80 -28.13 -1.72 -25.52
CA PRO A 80 -27.65 -1.23 -26.81
C PRO A 80 -28.62 -0.19 -27.40
N GLY A 81 -28.11 0.98 -27.77
CA GLY A 81 -28.92 2.09 -28.31
C GLY A 81 -29.30 3.18 -27.30
N ARG A 82 -28.92 3.02 -26.02
CA ARG A 82 -28.97 4.09 -25.01
C ARG A 82 -27.60 4.73 -24.81
N TYR A 83 -27.55 5.74 -23.93
CA TYR A 83 -26.32 6.43 -23.57
C TYR A 83 -25.33 5.49 -22.86
N SER A 84 -24.03 5.73 -23.08
CA SER A 84 -22.98 5.04 -22.33
C SER A 84 -22.75 5.77 -21.01
N LEU A 85 -22.58 5.02 -19.93
CA LEU A 85 -22.18 5.62 -18.66
C LEU A 85 -20.71 6.05 -18.78
N VAL A 86 -20.43 7.32 -18.49
CA VAL A 86 -19.07 7.83 -18.49
C VAL A 86 -18.38 7.37 -17.20
N PRO A 87 -17.18 6.74 -17.28
CA PRO A 87 -16.45 6.30 -16.10
C PRO A 87 -16.08 7.46 -15.17
N GLU A 88 -15.58 8.56 -15.75
CA GLU A 88 -15.24 9.80 -15.05
C GLU A 88 -15.72 11.04 -15.81
N HIS A 89 -16.27 12.02 -15.08
CA HIS A 89 -16.59 13.34 -15.61
C HIS A 89 -15.35 14.24 -15.56
N ILE A 90 -14.29 13.85 -16.26
CA ILE A 90 -13.14 14.73 -16.49
C ILE A 90 -13.50 15.67 -17.65
N GLU A 91 -13.68 16.95 -17.35
CA GLU A 91 -13.71 17.98 -18.37
C GLU A 91 -12.30 18.53 -18.60
N THR A 92 -11.92 18.56 -19.87
CA THR A 92 -10.64 19.08 -20.31
C THR A 92 -10.87 20.26 -21.24
N ARG A 93 -10.36 21.44 -20.88
CA ARG A 93 -10.45 22.66 -21.69
C ARG A 93 -9.07 23.12 -22.11
N THR A 94 -8.84 23.24 -23.41
CA THR A 94 -7.62 23.86 -23.94
C THR A 94 -7.69 25.36 -23.74
N LEU A 95 -6.62 25.95 -23.20
CA LEU A 95 -6.54 27.38 -22.95
C LEU A 95 -5.90 28.08 -24.16
N TYR A 96 -6.54 29.15 -24.61
CA TYR A 96 -6.07 29.97 -25.72
C TYR A 96 -5.87 31.40 -25.24
N HIS A 97 -4.82 32.05 -25.75
CA HIS A 97 -4.62 33.46 -25.49
C HIS A 97 -5.43 34.30 -26.47
N PRO A 98 -6.14 35.35 -26.04
CA PRO A 98 -6.97 36.17 -26.92
C PRO A 98 -6.24 36.76 -28.13
N ARG A 99 -4.94 37.07 -27.96
CA ARG A 99 -4.07 37.58 -29.04
C ARG A 99 -3.52 36.50 -29.98
N LYS A 100 -3.66 35.22 -29.64
CA LYS A 100 -3.19 34.06 -30.42
C LYS A 100 -4.20 32.90 -30.32
N PRO A 101 -5.43 33.08 -30.82
CA PRO A 101 -6.50 32.08 -30.65
C PRO A 101 -6.23 30.77 -31.42
N ALA A 102 -5.31 30.77 -32.39
CA ALA A 102 -4.93 29.57 -33.14
C ALA A 102 -3.88 28.70 -32.43
N GLU A 103 -3.22 29.21 -31.37
CA GLU A 103 -2.15 28.51 -30.65
C GLU A 103 -2.63 28.10 -29.24
N PRO A 104 -2.73 26.79 -28.93
CA PRO A 104 -3.04 26.33 -27.58
C PRO A 104 -1.87 26.62 -26.63
N GLN A 105 -2.16 27.16 -25.44
CA GLN A 105 -1.15 27.60 -24.46
C GLN A 105 -1.18 26.85 -23.13
N GLY A 106 -2.02 25.83 -23.06
CA GLY A 106 -2.17 25.02 -21.87
C GLY A 106 -3.47 24.27 -21.90
N GLN A 107 -3.73 23.54 -20.82
CA GLN A 107 -4.91 22.72 -20.67
C GLN A 107 -5.35 22.76 -19.20
N LEU A 108 -6.63 23.01 -18.99
CA LEU A 108 -7.29 22.86 -17.71
C LEU A 108 -7.99 21.51 -17.68
N MET A 109 -7.77 20.74 -16.62
CA MET A 109 -8.43 19.45 -16.40
C MET A 109 -9.17 19.52 -15.06
N MET A 110 -10.46 19.21 -15.06
CA MET A 110 -11.34 19.32 -13.89
C MET A 110 -12.23 18.09 -13.77
N TRP A 111 -12.52 17.70 -12.54
CA TRP A 111 -13.65 16.80 -12.27
C TRP A 111 -14.91 17.63 -12.09
N LEU A 112 -15.97 17.27 -12.79
CA LEU A 112 -17.27 17.94 -12.70
C LEU A 112 -18.36 16.98 -12.30
N ASP A 113 -19.00 17.26 -11.17
CA ASP A 113 -20.19 16.53 -10.76
C ASP A 113 -21.43 17.40 -11.02
N MET A 114 -22.34 16.90 -11.87
CA MET A 114 -23.60 17.56 -12.21
C MET A 114 -24.76 16.75 -11.63
N PHE A 115 -25.65 17.40 -10.90
CA PHE A 115 -26.80 16.79 -10.24
C PHE A 115 -28.09 17.44 -10.72
N GLU A 116 -29.15 16.64 -10.86
CA GLU A 116 -30.50 17.16 -11.08
C GLU A 116 -31.02 17.79 -9.78
N GLU A 117 -31.73 18.92 -9.90
CA GLU A 117 -32.15 19.75 -8.76
C GLU A 117 -33.01 19.00 -7.72
N ASP A 118 -33.82 18.02 -8.16
CA ASP A 118 -34.74 17.24 -7.32
C ASP A 118 -34.17 15.89 -6.83
N THR A 119 -32.85 15.66 -6.97
CA THR A 119 -32.22 14.39 -6.56
C THR A 119 -31.65 14.43 -5.15
N VAL A 120 -31.34 13.23 -4.60
CA VAL A 120 -30.67 13.10 -3.30
C VAL A 120 -29.43 14.00 -3.31
N PRO A 121 -29.27 14.90 -2.32
CA PRO A 121 -28.16 15.83 -2.33
C PRO A 121 -26.84 15.06 -2.40
N PRO A 122 -25.87 15.56 -3.19
CA PRO A 122 -24.57 14.92 -3.27
C PRO A 122 -23.95 14.81 -1.88
N ARG A 123 -23.14 13.76 -1.69
CA ARG A 123 -22.35 13.61 -0.46
C ARG A 123 -21.46 14.83 -0.27
N VAL A 124 -21.07 15.08 0.98
CA VAL A 124 -20.14 16.17 1.35
C VAL A 124 -18.95 16.18 0.38
N PRO A 125 -18.56 17.34 -0.19
CA PRO A 125 -17.42 17.45 -1.08
C PRO A 125 -16.20 16.79 -0.47
N ARG A 126 -15.49 16.00 -1.29
CA ARG A 126 -14.32 15.28 -0.81
C ARG A 126 -13.20 16.28 -0.53
N GLU A 127 -12.53 16.10 0.59
CA GLU A 127 -11.28 16.80 0.87
C GLU A 127 -10.20 16.34 -0.14
N ILE A 128 -9.80 17.27 -1.01
CA ILE A 128 -8.78 17.08 -2.06
C ILE A 128 -7.41 17.64 -1.65
N SER A 129 -7.26 18.06 -0.38
CA SER A 129 -5.97 18.52 0.12
C SER A 129 -4.92 17.43 -0.04
N MET A 130 -3.65 17.83 -0.07
CA MET A 130 -2.54 16.87 0.00
C MET A 130 -2.76 15.95 1.18
N ARG A 131 -2.64 14.65 0.91
CA ARG A 131 -2.87 13.63 1.92
C ARG A 131 -1.71 13.64 2.88
N LYS A 132 -2.02 13.68 4.17
CA LYS A 132 -1.02 13.68 5.23
C LYS A 132 -0.58 12.25 5.51
N SER A 133 0.69 12.07 5.82
CA SER A 133 1.19 10.83 6.40
C SER A 133 0.58 10.61 7.78
N GLU A 134 0.50 9.34 8.16
CA GLU A 134 0.14 8.90 9.50
C GLU A 134 1.41 8.38 10.19
N SER A 135 1.56 8.65 11.49
CA SER A 135 2.70 8.18 12.26
C SER A 135 2.48 6.76 12.77
N TYR A 136 3.50 5.91 12.59
CA TYR A 136 3.56 4.52 12.98
C TYR A 136 4.84 4.24 13.76
N GLU A 137 4.89 3.07 14.40
CA GLU A 137 6.07 2.57 15.11
C GLU A 137 6.31 1.11 14.74
N LEU A 138 7.51 0.81 14.24
CA LEU A 138 7.98 -0.55 13.99
C LEU A 138 8.86 -1.00 15.17
N ARG A 139 8.48 -2.10 15.80
CA ARG A 139 9.28 -2.74 16.86
C ARG A 139 9.88 -4.03 16.34
N VAL A 140 11.19 -4.17 16.46
CA VAL A 140 11.93 -5.37 16.06
C VAL A 140 12.66 -5.89 17.28
N ILE A 141 12.47 -7.17 17.61
CA ILE A 141 13.13 -7.80 18.75
C ILE A 141 14.21 -8.76 18.19
N ILE A 142 15.46 -8.52 18.57
CA ILE A 142 16.59 -9.40 18.27
C ILE A 142 16.78 -10.30 19.48
N TRP A 143 16.32 -11.54 19.39
CA TRP A 143 16.49 -12.52 20.46
C TRP A 143 17.92 -13.03 20.50
N ASN A 144 18.32 -13.69 19.41
CA ASN A 144 19.61 -14.33 19.28
C ASN A 144 20.01 -14.45 17.80
N THR A 145 21.26 -14.79 17.58
CA THR A 145 21.81 -15.32 16.33
C THR A 145 22.23 -16.77 16.55
N ASP A 146 22.35 -17.51 15.45
CA ASP A 146 22.82 -18.90 15.43
C ASP A 146 23.59 -19.13 14.12
N GLU A 147 24.57 -20.04 14.14
CA GLU A 147 25.43 -20.41 13.01
C GLU A 147 26.12 -19.22 12.29
N VAL A 148 26.47 -18.15 13.03
CA VAL A 148 27.22 -17.02 12.47
C VAL A 148 28.66 -17.44 12.13
N ILE A 149 29.19 -16.90 11.03
CA ILE A 149 30.56 -17.16 10.57
C ILE A 149 31.55 -16.65 11.63
N LEU A 150 32.53 -17.50 11.97
CA LEU A 150 33.60 -17.17 12.92
C LEU A 150 34.82 -16.63 12.17
N ASP A 151 35.04 -15.33 12.23
CA ASP A 151 36.07 -14.64 11.44
C ASP A 151 37.38 -14.40 12.21
N ASP A 152 37.31 -14.23 13.53
CA ASP A 152 38.43 -13.92 14.41
C ASP A 152 39.18 -15.16 14.95
N ASP A 153 40.47 -15.01 15.27
CA ASP A 153 41.27 -16.02 15.98
C ASP A 153 41.48 -15.62 17.45
N ALA A 154 41.12 -16.51 18.38
CA ALA A 154 41.28 -16.28 19.81
C ALA A 154 42.76 -16.17 20.21
N PHE A 155 43.19 -14.99 20.68
CA PHE A 155 44.58 -14.66 21.06
C PHE A 155 45.33 -15.71 21.90
N PHE A 156 44.64 -16.45 22.76
CA PHE A 156 45.25 -17.42 23.68
C PHE A 156 45.17 -18.88 23.21
N THR A 157 44.15 -19.24 22.42
CA THR A 157 43.90 -20.65 22.05
C THR A 157 44.07 -20.91 20.55
N GLY A 158 44.06 -19.87 19.71
CA GLY A 158 44.05 -20.01 18.25
C GLY A 158 42.76 -20.61 17.70
N GLU A 159 41.70 -20.66 18.51
CA GLU A 159 40.37 -21.13 18.10
C GLU A 159 39.61 -19.99 17.42
N LYS A 160 38.87 -20.31 16.36
CA LYS A 160 38.01 -19.32 15.69
C LYS A 160 36.90 -18.83 16.63
N MET A 161 36.66 -17.53 16.64
CA MET A 161 35.61 -16.86 17.41
C MET A 161 35.05 -15.66 16.63
N SER A 162 33.97 -15.04 17.12
CA SER A 162 33.51 -13.72 16.67
C SER A 162 32.86 -12.95 17.82
N ASP A 163 32.98 -11.62 17.78
CA ASP A 163 32.34 -10.67 18.68
C ASP A 163 31.11 -10.07 17.98
N ILE A 164 29.96 -10.74 18.14
CA ILE A 164 28.79 -10.53 17.26
C ILE A 164 27.94 -9.36 17.73
N TYR A 165 27.53 -8.47 16.82
CA TYR A 165 26.42 -7.54 17.06
C TYR A 165 25.50 -7.40 15.85
N VAL A 166 24.27 -6.90 16.08
CA VAL A 166 23.28 -6.69 15.03
C VAL A 166 23.01 -5.21 14.85
N LYS A 167 22.94 -4.77 13.59
CA LYS A 167 22.66 -3.40 13.18
C LYS A 167 21.42 -3.35 12.30
N GLY A 168 20.52 -2.40 12.54
CA GLY A 168 19.28 -2.28 11.78
C GLY A 168 18.83 -0.84 11.52
N TRP A 169 18.21 -0.59 10.37
CA TRP A 169 17.63 0.72 10.04
C TRP A 169 16.44 0.60 9.09
N LEU A 170 15.58 1.62 9.09
CA LEU A 170 14.38 1.69 8.26
C LEU A 170 14.43 2.79 7.19
N THR A 171 15.03 3.95 7.49
CA THR A 171 15.05 5.12 6.60
C THR A 171 16.45 5.36 6.02
N ASN A 172 17.44 5.52 6.88
CA ASN A 172 18.82 5.75 6.47
C ASN A 172 19.76 4.98 7.40
N LYS A 173 20.88 4.49 6.85
CA LYS A 173 21.98 3.90 7.60
C LYS A 173 22.54 4.83 8.68
N GLY A 174 22.42 6.15 8.51
CA GLY A 174 22.78 7.15 9.54
C GLY A 174 21.90 7.12 10.80
N ASP A 175 20.66 6.62 10.68
CA ASP A 175 19.70 6.49 11.78
C ASP A 175 19.65 5.02 12.29
N ALA A 176 20.72 4.25 12.06
CA ALA A 176 20.78 2.84 12.44
C ALA A 176 20.86 2.65 13.95
N GLN A 177 20.15 1.63 14.43
CA GLN A 177 20.23 1.14 15.80
C GLN A 177 21.11 -0.11 15.82
N THR A 178 21.87 -0.30 16.89
CA THR A 178 22.72 -1.48 17.11
C THR A 178 22.36 -2.13 18.44
N THR A 179 22.58 -3.44 18.53
CA THR A 179 22.56 -4.16 19.80
C THR A 179 23.83 -3.88 20.60
N ASP A 180 23.93 -4.44 21.79
CA ASP A 180 25.20 -4.73 22.44
C ASP A 180 26.00 -5.80 21.67
N VAL A 181 27.28 -5.95 22.04
CA VAL A 181 28.19 -6.93 21.44
C VAL A 181 28.18 -8.19 22.29
N HIS A 182 27.96 -9.34 21.66
CA HIS A 182 28.15 -10.65 22.24
C HIS A 182 29.58 -11.12 22.02
N TYR A 183 30.41 -11.01 23.06
CA TYR A 183 31.83 -11.32 22.97
C TYR A 183 32.14 -12.81 22.93
N ARG A 184 33.15 -13.17 22.14
CA ARG A 184 33.80 -14.48 22.11
C ARG A 184 32.81 -15.62 21.82
N SER A 185 31.99 -15.47 20.79
CA SER A 185 31.16 -16.57 20.29
C SER A 185 32.06 -17.64 19.67
N LEU A 186 32.04 -18.86 20.20
CA LEU A 186 32.82 -20.00 19.69
C LEU A 186 32.00 -20.89 18.75
N THR A 187 30.68 -20.72 18.72
CA THR A 187 29.72 -21.55 17.96
C THR A 187 28.97 -20.76 16.91
N GLY A 188 29.09 -19.43 16.90
CA GLY A 188 28.28 -18.54 16.07
C GLY A 188 26.95 -18.13 16.73
N GLU A 189 26.69 -18.59 17.96
CA GLU A 189 25.56 -18.16 18.76
C GLU A 189 25.82 -16.80 19.41
N GLY A 190 24.82 -15.93 19.42
CA GLY A 190 24.86 -14.63 20.13
C GLY A 190 23.49 -14.34 20.73
N ASN A 191 23.42 -13.84 21.97
CA ASN A 191 22.15 -13.61 22.66
C ASN A 191 22.06 -12.15 23.12
N PHE A 192 20.98 -11.47 22.72
CA PHE A 192 20.85 -10.02 22.86
C PHE A 192 19.59 -9.62 23.64
N ASN A 193 18.46 -10.29 23.38
CA ASN A 193 17.14 -9.87 23.90
C ASN A 193 16.91 -8.35 23.74
N TRP A 194 17.24 -7.84 22.55
CA TRP A 194 17.28 -6.41 22.26
C TRP A 194 16.04 -5.97 21.50
N ARG A 195 15.59 -4.72 21.70
CA ARG A 195 14.41 -4.18 21.01
C ARG A 195 14.73 -2.88 20.29
N PHE A 196 14.75 -2.93 18.96
CA PHE A 196 14.74 -1.74 18.13
C PHE A 196 13.33 -1.14 18.06
N VAL A 197 13.27 0.20 18.06
CA VAL A 197 12.02 0.95 17.94
C VAL A 197 12.21 2.04 16.90
N PHE A 198 11.55 1.90 15.75
CA PHE A 198 11.62 2.84 14.64
C PHE A 198 10.29 3.60 14.51
N PRO A 199 10.22 4.87 14.96
CA PRO A 199 9.10 5.73 14.59
C PRO A 199 9.23 6.14 13.11
N PHE A 200 8.12 6.10 12.38
CA PHE A 200 8.10 6.52 10.97
C PHE A 200 6.72 7.05 10.56
N ASP A 201 6.73 7.93 9.57
CA ASP A 201 5.51 8.40 8.93
C ASP A 201 5.26 7.59 7.66
N TYR A 202 4.00 7.21 7.43
CA TYR A 202 3.62 6.33 6.32
C TYR A 202 2.38 6.85 5.59
N LEU A 203 2.45 6.79 4.26
CA LEU A 203 1.36 7.13 3.37
C LEU A 203 0.75 5.85 2.79
N SER A 204 -0.32 5.37 3.44
CA SER A 204 -0.94 4.07 3.17
C SER A 204 -1.38 3.84 1.73
N ILE A 205 -1.80 4.88 1.02
CA ILE A 205 -2.20 4.77 -0.39
C ILE A 205 -1.01 4.56 -1.31
N GLU A 206 0.04 5.36 -1.13
CA GLU A 206 1.24 5.27 -1.97
C GLU A 206 2.15 4.12 -1.53
N ARG A 207 1.89 3.55 -0.35
CA ARG A 207 2.67 2.48 0.28
C ARG A 207 4.13 2.88 0.47
N LYS A 208 4.35 4.11 0.92
CA LYS A 208 5.68 4.72 1.10
C LYS A 208 5.84 5.34 2.48
N LEU A 209 7.07 5.28 2.99
CA LEU A 209 7.48 6.11 4.12
C LEU A 209 7.60 7.56 3.67
N VAL A 210 7.33 8.47 4.60
CA VAL A 210 7.50 9.91 4.44
C VAL A 210 8.60 10.36 5.40
N VAL A 211 9.60 11.04 4.88
CA VAL A 211 10.74 11.55 5.65
C VAL A 211 10.88 13.03 5.35
N ILE A 212 10.77 13.87 6.37
CA ILE A 212 10.93 15.32 6.26
C ILE A 212 12.34 15.66 6.72
N LYS A 213 13.21 16.12 5.80
CA LYS A 213 14.61 16.49 6.11
C LYS A 213 15.02 17.74 5.33
N LYS A 214 15.92 18.53 5.90
CA LYS A 214 16.58 19.65 5.19
C LYS A 214 17.60 19.09 4.22
N VAL A 215 17.59 19.58 2.97
CA VAL A 215 18.49 19.09 1.89
C VAL A 215 19.94 19.45 2.17
N SER A 216 20.18 20.55 2.88
CA SER A 216 21.50 20.98 3.33
C SER A 216 21.38 21.67 4.69
N ILE A 217 22.48 21.72 5.45
CA ILE A 217 22.59 22.44 6.73
C ILE A 217 22.32 23.95 6.54
N PHE A 218 22.46 24.44 5.30
CA PHE A 218 22.18 25.82 4.90
C PHE A 218 20.79 26.02 4.27
N SER A 219 19.99 24.96 4.10
CA SER A 219 18.63 25.05 3.59
C SER A 219 17.69 25.52 4.69
N TRP A 220 16.90 26.56 4.39
CA TRP A 220 15.85 27.03 5.30
C TRP A 220 14.64 26.10 5.28
N ASP A 221 14.30 25.58 4.11
CA ASP A 221 13.11 24.75 3.89
C ASP A 221 13.40 23.26 4.07
N GLU A 222 12.45 22.57 4.70
CA GLU A 222 12.42 21.12 4.80
C GLU A 222 11.77 20.52 3.55
N THR A 223 12.34 19.43 3.05
CA THR A 223 11.82 18.72 1.88
C THR A 223 11.24 17.38 2.31
N GLU A 224 10.07 17.06 1.78
CA GLU A 224 9.43 15.76 1.96
C GLU A 224 10.00 14.75 0.96
N PHE A 225 10.56 13.66 1.48
CA PHE A 225 11.06 12.54 0.69
C PHE A 225 10.16 11.32 0.90
N LYS A 226 9.84 10.64 -0.21
CA LYS A 226 9.04 9.42 -0.19
C LYS A 226 9.89 8.23 -0.58
N MET A 227 9.92 7.20 0.27
CA MET A 227 10.79 6.06 0.08
C MET A 227 10.09 4.73 0.37
N PRO A 228 10.53 3.60 -0.21
CA PRO A 228 9.95 2.31 0.09
C PRO A 228 10.21 1.93 1.57
N PRO A 229 9.25 1.28 2.25
CA PRO A 229 9.39 0.86 3.64
C PRO A 229 10.20 -0.44 3.73
N ILE A 230 11.52 -0.35 3.61
CA ILE A 230 12.43 -1.51 3.68
C ILE A 230 13.18 -1.46 5.01
N LEU A 231 13.00 -2.49 5.83
CA LEU A 231 13.82 -2.71 7.03
C LEU A 231 15.08 -3.47 6.62
N GLU A 232 16.24 -2.87 6.89
CA GLU A 232 17.55 -3.50 6.70
C GLU A 232 18.07 -3.97 8.05
N LEU A 233 18.54 -5.21 8.11
CA LEU A 233 19.22 -5.82 9.26
C LEU A 233 20.55 -6.40 8.81
N GLN A 234 21.59 -6.25 9.61
CA GLN A 234 22.92 -6.75 9.34
C GLN A 234 23.55 -7.33 10.60
N VAL A 235 24.35 -8.38 10.43
CA VAL A 235 25.14 -9.00 11.50
C VAL A 235 26.61 -8.65 11.25
N TRP A 236 27.31 -8.24 12.29
CA TRP A 236 28.68 -7.73 12.21
C TRP A 236 29.58 -8.41 13.24
N ASP A 237 30.86 -8.53 12.91
CA ASP A 237 31.95 -8.87 13.83
C ASP A 237 32.58 -7.57 14.37
N ALA A 238 32.75 -7.48 15.69
CA ALA A 238 33.33 -6.32 16.36
C ALA A 238 34.83 -6.52 16.59
N ASP A 239 35.62 -6.18 15.59
CA ASP A 239 37.07 -6.32 15.66
C ASP A 239 37.72 -5.37 16.67
N HIS A 240 38.69 -5.88 17.42
CA HIS A 240 39.44 -5.08 18.39
C HIS A 240 40.52 -4.18 17.74
N PHE A 241 41.03 -4.53 16.56
CA PHE A 241 42.20 -3.88 15.94
C PHE A 241 42.02 -3.51 14.45
N SER A 242 40.89 -3.88 13.84
CA SER A 242 40.52 -3.61 12.44
C SER A 242 39.14 -2.95 12.34
N SER A 243 38.67 -2.73 11.11
CA SER A 243 37.30 -2.29 10.87
C SER A 243 36.36 -3.47 10.94
N ASP A 244 35.26 -3.34 11.68
CA ASP A 244 34.20 -4.34 11.80
C ASP A 244 33.84 -4.98 10.45
N ASP A 245 33.70 -6.31 10.43
CA ASP A 245 33.36 -7.07 9.24
C ASP A 245 31.86 -7.40 9.18
N ASN A 246 31.27 -7.29 7.99
CA ASN A 246 29.84 -7.61 7.79
C ASN A 246 29.67 -9.09 7.48
N LEU A 247 29.12 -9.83 8.43
CA LEU A 247 28.93 -11.27 8.37
C LEU A 247 27.63 -11.68 7.65
N GLY A 248 26.66 -10.78 7.53
CA GLY A 248 25.38 -11.09 6.89
C GLY A 248 24.40 -9.92 6.81
N SER A 249 23.47 -9.99 5.86
CA SER A 249 22.43 -8.97 5.70
C SER A 249 21.07 -9.55 5.31
N LEU A 250 20.00 -8.87 5.74
CA LEU A 250 18.61 -9.20 5.50
C LEU A 250 17.81 -7.91 5.24
N SER A 251 17.19 -7.83 4.06
CA SER A 251 16.32 -6.73 3.66
C SER A 251 14.85 -7.19 3.62
N LEU A 252 13.98 -6.50 4.34
CA LEU A 252 12.57 -6.86 4.50
C LEU A 252 11.67 -5.74 3.98
N ASP A 253 10.96 -5.99 2.88
CA ASP A 253 9.93 -5.08 2.38
C ASP A 253 8.66 -5.18 3.25
N LEU A 254 8.41 -4.16 4.05
CA LEU A 254 7.28 -4.12 4.97
C LEU A 254 5.93 -4.08 4.25
N ASN A 255 5.90 -3.65 2.98
CA ASN A 255 4.67 -3.71 2.18
C ASN A 255 4.28 -5.13 1.79
N CYS A 256 5.26 -6.05 1.75
CA CYS A 256 5.09 -7.44 1.35
C CYS A 256 5.28 -8.39 2.53
N PHE A 257 5.26 -7.87 3.76
CA PHE A 257 5.53 -8.68 4.94
C PHE A 257 4.43 -9.74 5.12
N PRO A 258 4.78 -11.05 5.15
CA PRO A 258 3.80 -12.10 5.31
C PRO A 258 3.15 -12.01 6.70
N ARG A 259 1.98 -12.63 6.84
CA ARG A 259 1.38 -12.78 8.16
C ARG A 259 2.30 -13.67 9.00
N GLY A 260 2.65 -13.21 10.20
CA GLY A 260 3.51 -13.97 11.12
C GLY A 260 2.93 -15.34 11.45
N ALA A 261 3.83 -16.29 11.73
CA ALA A 261 3.44 -17.63 12.18
C ALA A 261 2.71 -17.58 13.53
N HIS A 262 1.88 -18.60 13.79
CA HIS A 262 1.18 -18.71 15.07
C HIS A 262 2.10 -19.09 16.25
N SER A 263 3.26 -19.67 15.98
CA SER A 263 4.31 -19.99 16.95
C SER A 263 5.70 -19.77 16.34
N ALA A 264 6.71 -19.60 17.20
CA ALA A 264 8.09 -19.41 16.77
C ALA A 264 8.62 -20.58 15.93
N ASP A 265 8.29 -21.82 16.29
CA ASP A 265 8.73 -23.04 15.58
C ASP A 265 8.25 -23.11 14.12
N LEU A 266 7.15 -22.44 13.80
CA LEU A 266 6.60 -22.38 12.45
C LEU A 266 7.15 -21.19 11.65
N CYS A 267 7.89 -20.28 12.29
CA CYS A 267 8.48 -19.09 11.68
C CYS A 267 9.78 -19.47 10.96
N ASN A 268 9.76 -19.51 9.64
CA ASN A 268 10.95 -19.84 8.84
C ASN A 268 11.08 -18.93 7.61
N LEU A 269 12.27 -18.90 7.01
CA LEU A 269 12.58 -18.04 5.87
C LEU A 269 11.73 -18.35 4.61
N ASN A 270 11.12 -19.53 4.50
CA ASN A 270 10.22 -19.81 3.38
C ASN A 270 8.93 -18.99 3.45
N MET A 271 8.53 -18.50 4.62
CA MET A 271 7.38 -17.60 4.75
C MET A 271 7.59 -16.27 4.04
N LEU A 272 8.83 -15.86 3.81
CA LEU A 272 9.18 -14.65 3.06
C LEU A 272 9.15 -14.86 1.54
N LYS A 273 9.07 -16.11 1.07
CA LYS A 273 8.92 -16.43 -0.35
C LYS A 273 7.45 -16.19 -0.72
N LYS A 274 7.21 -15.31 -1.69
CA LYS A 274 5.86 -15.10 -2.24
C LYS A 274 5.40 -16.40 -2.90
N ASP A 275 4.18 -16.85 -2.60
CA ASP A 275 3.50 -17.81 -3.45
C ASP A 275 3.49 -17.22 -4.88
N GLY A 276 4.02 -17.97 -5.84
CA GLY A 276 4.09 -17.58 -7.25
C GLY A 276 2.71 -17.39 -7.87
#